data_AF-A0A8T6VD59-F1
#
_entry.id   AF-A0A8T6VD59-F1
#
_cell.length_a   1.000
_cell.length_b   1.000
_cell.length_c   1.000
_cell.angle_alpha   90.00
_cell.angle_beta   90.00
_cell.angle_gamma   90.00
#
_symmetry.space_group_name_H-M   'P 1'
#
loop_
_entity.id
_entity.type
_entity.pdbx_description
1 polymer ?
#
loop_
_entity_poly.entity_id
_entity_poly.type
_entity_poly.pdbx_seq_one_letter_code
_entity_poly.pdbx_strand_id
1 'polypeptide(L)' 'MDSGRIRPCEALDLCCGAGTNPVFLAKKGFDVTALDISDKAVEYAKEKASEANVD' A
#
# COMPACT_ATOMS: atom_id res chain seq x y z
N MET A 1 -0.29 8.40 -17.22
CA MET A 1 0.96 7.71 -17.61
C MET A 1 1.91 7.81 -16.43
N ASP A 2 2.42 6.69 -15.92
CA ASP A 2 3.49 6.69 -14.92
C ASP A 2 4.74 7.29 -15.57
N SER A 3 5.29 8.34 -14.99
CA SER A 3 6.46 9.04 -15.56
C SER A 3 7.77 8.25 -15.46
N GLY A 4 7.74 7.05 -14.87
CA GLY A 4 8.90 6.16 -14.71
C GLY A 4 10.04 6.75 -13.87
N ARG A 5 9.80 7.88 -13.16
CA ARG A 5 10.85 8.62 -12.45
C ARG A 5 11.43 7.85 -11.26
N ILE A 6 10.66 6.92 -10.69
CA ILE A 6 11.06 6.11 -9.54
C ILE A 6 10.87 4.63 -9.92
N ARG A 7 11.95 3.86 -9.78
CA ARG A 7 11.90 2.40 -9.87
C ARG A 7 11.35 1.84 -8.57
N PRO A 8 10.67 0.68 -8.58
CA PRO A 8 10.19 0.07 -7.36
C PRO A 8 11.30 -0.07 -6.30
N CYS A 9 10.98 0.32 -5.08
CA CYS A 9 11.87 0.37 -3.93
C CYS A 9 11.06 0.20 -2.64
N GLU A 10 11.73 0.27 -1.50
CA GLU A 10 11.06 0.38 -0.20
C GLU A 10 10.29 1.72 -0.12
N ALA A 11 9.06 1.66 0.36
CA ALA A 11 8.18 2.82 0.53
C ALA A 11 7.44 2.75 1.87
N LEU A 12 7.23 3.92 2.47
CA LEU A 12 6.44 4.08 3.69
C LEU A 12 5.19 4.90 3.38
N ASP A 13 4.01 4.34 3.66
CA ASP A 13 2.73 5.05 3.55
C ASP A 13 2.18 5.37 4.95
N LEU A 14 2.17 6.66 5.29
CA LEU A 14 1.72 7.19 6.58
C LEU A 14 0.25 7.60 6.50
N CYS A 15 -0.55 7.20 7.50
CA CYS A 15 -2.00 7.41 7.52
C CYS A 15 -2.67 6.75 6.30
N CYS A 16 -2.35 5.47 6.08
CA CYS A 16 -2.68 4.74 4.86
C CYS A 16 -4.20 4.53 4.66
N GLY A 17 -5.01 4.79 5.69
CA GLY A 17 -6.45 4.58 5.66
C GLY A 17 -6.79 3.14 5.27
N ALA A 18 -7.76 2.96 4.38
CA ALA A 18 -8.16 1.64 3.88
C ALA A 18 -7.19 1.07 2.80
N GLY A 19 -5.93 1.49 2.77
CA GLY A 19 -4.88 0.84 1.98
C GLY A 19 -4.92 1.06 0.46
N THR A 20 -5.53 2.13 -0.04
CA THR A 20 -5.60 2.37 -1.51
C THR A 20 -4.23 2.58 -2.16
N ASN A 21 -3.40 3.44 -1.58
CA ASN A 21 -2.07 3.76 -2.08
C ASN A 21 -1.04 2.63 -1.89
N PRO A 22 -0.93 1.97 -0.70
CA PRO A 22 0.07 0.92 -0.54
C PRO A 22 -0.22 -0.29 -1.44
N VAL A 23 -1.49 -0.67 -1.60
CA VAL A 23 -1.88 -1.74 -2.54
C VAL A 23 -1.57 -1.37 -3.99
N PHE A 24 -1.79 -0.10 -4.38
CA PHE A 24 -1.42 0.36 -5.72
C PHE A 24 0.10 0.25 -5.95
N LEU A 25 0.91 0.69 -4.98
CA LEU A 25 2.37 0.63 -5.06
C LEU A 25 2.90 -0.81 -5.02
N ALA A 26 2.35 -1.67 -4.16
CA ALA A 26 2.70 -3.09 -4.09
C ALA A 26 2.45 -3.81 -5.43
N LYS A 27 1.31 -3.53 -6.10
CA LYS A 27 1.03 -4.03 -7.46
C LYS A 27 2.02 -3.55 -8.52
N LYS A 28 2.76 -2.46 -8.25
CA LYS A 28 3.83 -1.94 -9.10
C LYS A 28 5.20 -2.49 -8.72
N GLY A 29 5.27 -3.39 -7.74
CA GLY A 29 6.49 -4.06 -7.28
C GLY A 29 7.25 -3.30 -6.19
N PHE A 30 6.65 -2.27 -5.58
CA PHE A 30 7.24 -1.63 -4.41
C PHE A 30 7.09 -2.54 -3.19
N ASP A 31 8.05 -2.47 -2.28
CA ASP A 31 7.95 -3.06 -0.95
C ASP A 31 7.41 -1.98 0.00
N VAL A 32 6.16 -2.11 0.44
CA VAL A 32 5.44 -1.02 1.10
C VAL A 32 5.14 -1.37 2.54
N THR A 33 5.68 -0.59 3.46
CA THR A 33 5.18 -0.57 4.84
C THR A 33 4.08 0.48 4.94
N ALA A 34 2.87 0.07 5.33
CA ALA A 34 1.73 0.96 5.51
C ALA A 34 1.30 1.01 6.97
N LEU A 35 1.03 2.22 7.49
CA LEU A 35 0.58 2.40 8.87
C LEU A 35 -0.56 3.42 8.99
N ASP A 36 -1.45 3.14 9.92
CA ASP A 36 -2.53 4.03 10.34
C ASP A 36 -2.77 3.86 11.84
N ILE A 37 -3.24 4.91 12.51
CA ILE A 37 -3.58 4.87 13.94
C ILE A 37 -4.93 4.18 14.17
N SER A 38 -5.79 4.13 13.15
CA SER A 38 -7.10 3.50 13.22
C SER A 38 -6.98 2.00 12.98
N ASP A 39 -7.21 1.19 14.01
CA ASP A 39 -7.24 -0.27 13.90
C ASP A 39 -8.19 -0.74 12.79
N LYS A 40 -9.36 -0.10 12.68
CA LYS A 40 -10.35 -0.40 11.65
C LYS A 40 -9.86 -0.08 10.23
N ALA A 41 -9.04 0.97 10.07
CA ALA A 41 -8.43 1.27 8.79
C ALA A 41 -7.41 0.20 8.41
N VAL A 42 -6.60 -0.25 9.37
CA VAL A 42 -5.63 -1.34 9.19
C VAL A 42 -6.32 -2.65 8.80
N GLU A 43 -7.46 -2.99 9.41
CA GLU A 43 -8.27 -4.15 9.02
C GLU A 43 -8.68 -4.07 7.54
N TYR A 44 -9.28 -2.95 7.12
CA TYR A 44 -9.66 -2.75 5.72
C TYR A 44 -8.48 -2.75 4.75
N ALA A 45 -7.33 -2.20 5.16
CA ALA A 45 -6.12 -2.23 4.36
C ALA A 45 -5.62 -3.66 4.14
N LYS A 46 -5.62 -4.50 5.18
CA LYS A 46 -5.24 -5.92 5.11
C LYS A 46 -6.19 -6.73 4.24
N GLU A 47 -7.51 -6.53 4.39
CA GLU A 47 -8.51 -7.17 3.52
C GLU A 47 -8.27 -6.81 2.05
N LYS A 48 -8.07 -5.51 1.76
CA LYS A 48 -7.79 -5.04 0.40
C LYS A 48 -6.48 -5.60 -0.16
N ALA A 49 -5.44 -5.70 0.65
CA ALA A 49 -4.16 -6.30 0.25
C ALA A 49 -4.34 -7.78 -0.12
N SER A 50 -5.04 -8.54 0.73
CA SER A 50 -5.40 -9.93 0.47
C SER A 50 -6.22 -10.11 -0.81
N GLU A 51 -7.24 -9.29 -1.04
CA GLU A 51 -8.05 -9.32 -2.28
C GLU A 51 -7.22 -9.00 -3.52
N ALA A 52 -6.23 -8.11 -3.37
CA ALA A 52 -5.29 -7.73 -4.40
C ALA A 52 -4.15 -8.73 -4.62
N ASN A 53 -4.03 -9.78 -3.79
CA ASN A 53 -2.92 -10.72 -3.78
C ASN A 53 -1.56 -10.03 -3.63
N VAL A 54 -1.50 -9.04 -2.73
CA VAL A 54 -0.28 -8.36 -2.30
C VAL A 54 -0.20 -8.41 -0.78
N ASP A 55 1.02 -8.33 -0.24
CA ASP A 55 1.28 -8.20 1.21
C ASP A 55 1.37 -6.71 1.58
#